data_AF-A0A3A8GZ68-F1
#
_entry.id   AF-A0A3A8GZ68-F1
#
_cell.length_a   1.000
_cell.length_b   1.000
_cell.length_c   1.000
_cell.angle_alpha   90.00
_cell.angle_beta   90.00
_cell.angle_gamma   90.00
#
_symmetry.space_group_name_H-M   'P 1'
#
loop_
_entity.id
_entity.type
_entity.pdbx_description
1 polymer ?
#
loop_
_entity_poly.entity_id
_entity_poly.type
_entity_poly.pdbx_seq_one_letter_code
_entity_poly.pdbx_strand_id
1 'polypeptide(L)'
;MRNFYAEEQEKKSRGRLPAFPGTPDLGLINEFGWRLQGFIEDAKGRLRLQTLEEHVYCMGCHANLGVTMDQTFAFPRKVPGGDGWRTQDLRSLPDMPQSGHTAPETATHFECVQGGDEFRANEELLARFFPNGVLGLPAVRRAAPEGTATSRGW
;
A
#
# COMPACT_ATOMS: atom_id res chain seq x y z
N MET A 1 -18.42 -19.99 6.30
CA MET A 1 -17.62 -18.75 6.19
C MET A 1 -17.35 -18.51 4.73
N ARG A 2 -17.65 -17.33 4.21
CA ARG A 2 -17.55 -17.02 2.78
C ARG A 2 -16.09 -16.75 2.41
N ASN A 3 -15.57 -17.34 1.33
CA ASN A 3 -14.19 -17.15 0.90
C ASN A 3 -14.15 -16.22 -0.32
N PHE A 4 -14.09 -14.92 -0.05
CA PHE A 4 -14.15 -13.87 -1.07
C PHE A 4 -13.05 -14.01 -2.14
N TYR A 5 -11.83 -14.44 -1.76
CA TYR A 5 -10.73 -14.64 -2.70
C TYR A 5 -10.99 -15.79 -3.69
N ALA A 6 -11.55 -16.91 -3.22
CA ALA A 6 -11.88 -18.04 -4.10
C ALA A 6 -13.03 -17.70 -5.07
N GLU A 7 -14.07 -17.02 -4.57
CA GLU A 7 -15.19 -16.56 -5.41
C GLU A 7 -14.72 -15.59 -6.50
N GLU A 8 -13.79 -14.69 -6.16
CA GLU A 8 -13.17 -13.76 -7.10
C GLU A 8 -12.36 -14.48 -8.19
N GLN A 9 -11.56 -15.47 -7.80
CA GLN A 9 -10.78 -16.27 -8.75
C GLN A 9 -11.68 -17.05 -9.71
N GLU A 10 -12.81 -17.57 -9.23
CA GLU A 10 -13.83 -18.23 -10.05
C GLU A 10 -14.52 -17.27 -11.03
N LYS A 11 -14.84 -16.04 -10.60
CA LYS A 11 -15.41 -15.01 -11.48
C LYS A 11 -14.46 -14.63 -12.60
N LYS A 12 -13.18 -14.44 -12.26
CA LYS A 12 -12.12 -14.18 -13.24
C LYS A 12 -11.96 -15.32 -14.24
N SER A 13 -11.96 -16.58 -13.78
CA SER A 13 -11.85 -17.74 -14.68
C SER A 13 -13.06 -17.89 -15.63
N ARG A 14 -14.22 -17.37 -15.23
CA ARG A 14 -15.44 -17.31 -16.06
C ARG A 14 -15.58 -16.01 -16.88
N GLY A 15 -14.57 -15.14 -16.87
CA GLY A 15 -14.60 -13.87 -17.62
C GLY A 15 -15.66 -12.88 -17.14
N ARG A 16 -16.11 -12.98 -15.88
CA ARG A 16 -17.06 -12.02 -15.31
C ARG A 16 -16.36 -10.73 -14.93
N LEU A 17 -16.96 -9.60 -15.32
CA LEU A 17 -16.51 -8.28 -14.90
C LEU A 17 -16.87 -8.04 -13.43
N PRO A 18 -16.03 -7.30 -12.67
CA PRO A 18 -16.38 -6.87 -11.33
C PRO A 18 -17.55 -5.89 -11.35
N ALA A 19 -18.37 -5.92 -10.31
CA ALA A 19 -19.49 -5.01 -10.12
C ALA A 19 -19.27 -4.17 -8.88
N PHE A 20 -19.58 -2.87 -8.98
CA PHE A 20 -19.38 -1.89 -7.90
C PHE A 20 -20.73 -1.27 -7.52
N PRO A 21 -21.58 -1.95 -6.74
CA PRO A 21 -22.86 -1.39 -6.33
C PRO A 21 -22.64 -0.13 -5.48
N GLY A 22 -23.48 0.87 -5.71
CA GLY A 22 -23.43 2.15 -5.00
C GLY A 22 -23.68 3.33 -5.94
N THR A 23 -23.49 4.52 -5.39
CA THR A 23 -23.56 5.80 -6.09
C THR A 23 -22.42 6.68 -5.59
N PRO A 24 -22.01 7.74 -6.31
CA PRO A 24 -20.91 8.58 -5.83
C PRO A 24 -21.19 9.25 -4.49
N ASP A 25 -22.45 9.47 -4.09
CA ASP A 25 -22.82 10.08 -2.79
C ASP A 25 -22.80 9.08 -1.63
N LEU A 26 -23.02 7.79 -1.91
CA LEU A 26 -22.93 6.72 -0.93
C LEU A 26 -21.58 6.01 -0.96
N GLY A 27 -20.80 6.20 -2.01
CA GLY A 27 -19.59 5.44 -2.30
C GLY A 27 -19.87 4.12 -3.00
N LEU A 28 -18.85 3.61 -3.67
CA LEU A 28 -18.88 2.33 -4.37
C LEU A 28 -18.35 1.21 -3.48
N ILE A 29 -19.01 0.06 -3.52
CA ILE A 29 -18.68 -1.09 -2.68
C ILE A 29 -17.95 -2.14 -3.51
N ASN A 30 -16.86 -2.70 -2.99
CA ASN A 30 -16.22 -3.88 -3.59
C ASN A 30 -16.77 -5.18 -2.98
N GLU A 31 -16.43 -6.31 -3.58
CA GLU A 31 -16.93 -7.61 -3.13
C GLU A 31 -16.39 -8.05 -1.75
N PHE A 32 -15.34 -7.39 -1.27
CA PHE A 32 -14.72 -7.61 0.03
C PHE A 32 -15.33 -6.75 1.16
N GLY A 33 -16.34 -5.93 0.85
CA GLY A 33 -17.09 -5.16 1.84
C GLY A 33 -16.56 -3.76 2.12
N TRP A 34 -15.50 -3.32 1.41
CA TRP A 34 -15.03 -1.94 1.49
C TRP A 34 -15.94 -1.02 0.70
N ARG A 35 -16.20 0.16 1.26
CA ARG A 35 -16.88 1.28 0.62
C ARG A 35 -15.86 2.37 0.35
N LEU A 36 -15.59 2.65 -0.92
CA LEU A 36 -14.71 3.73 -1.34
C LEU A 36 -15.54 4.99 -1.59
N GLN A 37 -15.08 6.14 -1.08
CA GLN A 37 -15.69 7.45 -1.30
C GLN A 37 -14.62 8.48 -1.65
N GLY A 38 -14.69 9.09 -2.83
CA GLY A 38 -13.70 10.03 -3.32
C GLY A 38 -14.22 11.47 -3.40
N PHE A 39 -13.33 12.41 -3.08
CA PHE A 39 -13.51 13.84 -3.27
C PHE A 39 -12.30 14.40 -4.03
N ILE A 40 -12.53 15.41 -4.87
CA ILE A 40 -11.48 16.13 -5.57
C ILE A 40 -11.38 17.54 -4.98
N GLU A 41 -10.18 17.89 -4.54
CA GLU A 41 -9.84 19.21 -4.03
C GLU A 41 -9.36 20.11 -5.18
N ASP A 42 -9.85 21.34 -5.24
CA ASP A 42 -9.35 22.33 -6.19
C ASP A 42 -8.19 23.16 -5.60
N ALA A 43 -7.58 24.01 -6.43
CA ALA A 43 -6.45 24.86 -6.02
C ALA A 43 -6.78 25.87 -4.89
N LYS A 44 -8.06 26.06 -4.54
CA LYS A 44 -8.50 26.91 -3.43
C LYS A 44 -8.90 26.09 -2.19
N GLY A 45 -8.67 24.78 -2.20
CA GLY A 45 -9.00 23.87 -1.12
C GLY A 45 -10.47 23.45 -1.06
N ARG A 46 -11.26 23.68 -2.13
CA ARG A 46 -12.67 23.30 -2.14
C ARG A 46 -12.80 21.85 -2.60
N LEU A 47 -13.49 21.05 -1.79
CA LEU A 47 -13.81 19.67 -2.11
C LEU A 47 -15.10 19.58 -2.93
N ARG A 48 -15.06 18.80 -4.02
CA ARG A 48 -16.26 18.30 -4.68
C ARG A 48 -16.29 16.78 -4.63
N LEU A 49 -17.49 16.22 -4.67
CA LEU A 49 -17.66 14.79 -4.87
C LEU A 49 -17.11 14.36 -6.24
N GLN A 50 -16.56 13.16 -6.31
CA GLN A 50 -16.26 12.53 -7.60
C GLN A 50 -17.56 12.20 -8.35
N THR A 51 -17.51 12.24 -9.67
CA THR A 51 -18.53 11.66 -10.56
C THR A 51 -18.43 10.13 -10.54
N LEU A 52 -19.44 9.43 -11.09
CA LEU A 52 -19.41 7.97 -11.12
C LEU A 52 -18.20 7.43 -11.90
N GLU A 53 -17.88 8.04 -13.03
CA GLU A 53 -16.76 7.66 -13.88
C GLU A 53 -15.41 7.85 -13.16
N GLU A 54 -15.23 8.98 -12.47
CA GLU A 54 -14.05 9.25 -11.65
C GLU A 54 -13.91 8.25 -10.49
N HIS A 55 -15.04 7.84 -9.92
CA HIS A 55 -15.07 6.89 -8.81
C HIS A 55 -14.76 5.46 -9.25
N VAL A 56 -15.34 5.01 -10.36
CA VAL A 56 -15.11 3.68 -10.95
C VAL A 56 -13.66 3.53 -11.40
N TYR A 57 -13.00 4.61 -11.83
CA TYR A 57 -11.57 4.61 -12.12
C TYR A 57 -10.74 4.13 -10.92
N CYS A 58 -11.06 4.63 -9.71
CA CYS A 58 -10.40 4.21 -8.48
C CYS A 58 -10.69 2.73 -8.14
N MET A 59 -11.92 2.27 -8.40
CA MET A 59 -12.33 0.88 -8.15
C MET A 59 -11.57 -0.12 -9.03
N GLY A 60 -11.07 0.29 -10.20
CA GLY A 60 -10.18 -0.54 -11.02
C GLY A 60 -8.97 -1.06 -10.22
N CYS A 61 -8.43 -0.24 -9.33
CA CYS A 61 -7.30 -0.60 -8.49
C CYS A 61 -7.68 -1.09 -7.09
N HIS A 62 -8.71 -0.49 -6.47
CA HIS A 62 -9.22 -0.82 -5.13
C HIS A 62 -10.24 -1.97 -5.10
N ALA A 63 -10.33 -2.70 -6.20
CA ALA A 63 -10.91 -4.03 -6.26
C ALA A 63 -9.74 -5.00 -6.49
N ASN A 64 -9.73 -5.73 -7.59
CA ASN A 64 -9.12 -7.07 -7.55
C ASN A 64 -7.68 -7.09 -8.09
N LEU A 65 -6.88 -6.05 -7.80
CA LEU A 65 -5.45 -6.04 -8.12
C LEU A 65 -4.68 -6.93 -7.12
N GLY A 66 -3.90 -7.87 -7.65
CA GLY A 66 -3.17 -8.89 -6.89
C GLY A 66 -2.00 -8.36 -6.04
N VAL A 67 -1.78 -7.05 -6.02
CA VAL A 67 -0.78 -6.37 -5.18
C VAL A 67 -1.39 -5.80 -3.90
N THR A 68 -2.72 -5.66 -3.83
CA THR A 68 -3.39 -5.10 -2.65
C THR A 68 -3.53 -6.14 -1.54
N MET A 69 -3.32 -5.73 -0.29
CA MET A 69 -3.72 -6.50 0.88
C MET A 69 -5.04 -5.94 1.40
N ASP A 70 -6.05 -6.80 1.50
CA ASP A 70 -7.42 -6.40 1.87
C ASP A 70 -7.95 -5.23 1.01
N GLN A 71 -7.60 -5.25 -0.29
CA GLN A 71 -8.04 -4.23 -1.23
C GLN A 71 -7.55 -2.79 -0.96
N THR A 72 -6.55 -2.67 -0.08
CA THR A 72 -5.88 -1.40 0.22
C THR A 72 -4.47 -1.37 -0.37
N PHE A 73 -4.05 -0.17 -0.79
CA PHE A 73 -2.65 0.17 -1.09
C PHE A 73 -1.95 0.75 0.15
N ALA A 74 -2.31 0.25 1.33
CA ALA A 74 -1.49 0.51 2.50
C ALA A 74 -0.29 -0.43 2.45
N PHE A 75 0.83 0.01 2.99
CA PHE A 75 1.81 -0.90 3.56
C PHE A 75 1.31 -1.20 4.98
N PRO A 76 0.50 -2.25 5.24
CA PRO A 76 0.09 -2.60 6.59
C PRO A 76 1.33 -3.07 7.35
N ARG A 77 2.11 -2.12 7.86
CA ARG A 77 3.21 -2.39 8.76
C ARG A 77 2.61 -2.60 10.13
N LYS A 78 2.28 -3.86 10.39
CA LYS A 78 1.69 -4.32 11.64
C LYS A 78 2.66 -5.31 12.27
N VAL A 79 3.02 -5.09 13.54
CA VAL A 79 3.82 -6.08 14.28
C VAL A 79 3.04 -7.40 14.39
N PRO A 80 3.71 -8.57 14.31
CA PRO A 80 3.04 -9.86 14.45
C PRO A 80 2.30 -10.04 15.78
N GLY A 81 1.27 -10.88 15.78
CA GLY A 81 0.53 -11.27 16.99
C GLY A 81 -0.38 -10.18 17.56
N GLY A 82 -0.64 -10.25 18.87
CA GLY A 82 -1.56 -9.34 19.58
C GLY A 82 -1.13 -7.87 19.54
N ASP A 83 0.18 -7.60 19.55
CA ASP A 83 0.75 -6.24 19.52
C ASP A 83 0.49 -5.49 18.20
N GLY A 84 0.12 -6.20 17.15
CA GLY A 84 -0.30 -5.58 15.90
C GLY A 84 -1.72 -5.00 15.95
N TRP A 85 -2.54 -5.36 16.93
CA TRP A 85 -3.95 -4.95 17.01
C TRP A 85 -4.19 -3.72 17.90
N ARG A 86 -3.12 -3.05 18.34
CA ARG A 86 -3.16 -1.78 19.08
C ARG A 86 -2.68 -0.62 18.22
N THR A 87 -2.79 0.61 18.72
CA THR A 87 -2.15 1.78 18.10
C THR A 87 -0.65 1.51 17.90
N GLN A 88 -0.18 1.69 16.67
CA GLN A 88 1.19 1.38 16.27
C GLN A 88 2.09 2.62 16.42
N ASP A 89 3.29 2.45 16.99
CA ASP A 89 4.36 3.45 16.92
C ASP A 89 5.32 3.09 15.78
N LEU A 90 5.23 3.84 14.68
CA LEU A 90 6.00 3.60 13.47
C LEU A 90 7.52 3.72 13.69
N ARG A 91 7.97 4.45 14.72
CA ARG A 91 9.40 4.62 15.03
C ARG A 91 10.03 3.33 15.55
N SER A 92 9.21 2.44 16.09
CA SER A 92 9.64 1.17 16.70
C SER A 92 9.49 -0.02 15.75
N LEU A 93 8.98 0.21 14.53
CA LEU A 93 8.79 -0.86 13.57
C LEU A 93 10.13 -1.22 12.92
N PRO A 94 10.60 -2.48 13.07
CA PRO A 94 11.81 -2.92 12.40
C PRO A 94 11.57 -2.98 10.89
N ASP A 95 12.62 -2.72 10.11
CA ASP A 95 12.59 -2.88 8.66
C ASP A 95 12.76 -4.35 8.31
N MET A 96 11.80 -4.87 7.54
CA MET A 96 11.65 -6.28 7.25
C MET A 96 11.69 -6.50 5.74
N PRO A 97 12.21 -7.64 5.27
CA PRO A 97 12.11 -7.99 3.86
C PRO A 97 10.65 -8.25 3.46
N GLN A 98 10.28 -7.86 2.25
CA GLN A 98 9.04 -8.29 1.62
C GLN A 98 9.05 -9.81 1.37
N SER A 99 7.88 -10.42 1.20
CA SER A 99 7.78 -11.85 0.89
C SER A 99 8.57 -12.19 -0.38
N GLY A 100 9.49 -13.17 -0.28
CA GLY A 100 10.37 -13.56 -1.39
C GLY A 100 11.63 -12.71 -1.55
N HIS A 101 11.81 -11.66 -0.74
CA HIS A 101 13.02 -10.83 -0.74
C HIS A 101 13.94 -11.21 0.41
N THR A 102 15.24 -11.00 0.22
CA THR A 102 16.27 -11.18 1.26
C THR A 102 16.68 -9.84 1.89
N ALA A 103 16.64 -8.76 1.12
CA ALA A 103 16.95 -7.42 1.59
C ALA A 103 15.72 -6.78 2.29
N PRO A 104 15.94 -5.96 3.33
CA PRO A 104 14.87 -5.15 3.93
C PRO A 104 14.16 -4.26 2.90
N GLU A 105 12.90 -3.94 3.16
CA GLU A 105 12.02 -3.22 2.24
C GLU A 105 12.54 -1.82 1.92
N THR A 106 13.06 -1.09 2.92
CA THR A 106 13.59 0.28 2.70
C THR A 106 14.80 0.26 1.75
N ALA A 107 15.72 -0.69 1.96
CA ALA A 107 16.88 -0.85 1.07
C ALA A 107 16.46 -1.24 -0.35
N THR A 108 15.53 -2.18 -0.48
CA THR A 108 14.98 -2.61 -1.77
C THR A 108 14.32 -1.44 -2.50
N HIS A 109 13.49 -0.65 -1.80
CA HIS A 109 12.83 0.52 -2.37
C HIS A 109 13.85 1.57 -2.83
N PHE A 110 14.85 1.90 -2.01
CA PHE A 110 15.89 2.86 -2.39
C PHE A 110 16.75 2.37 -3.55
N GLU A 111 16.98 1.07 -3.70
CA GLU A 111 17.66 0.50 -4.86
C GLU A 111 16.82 0.65 -6.14
N CYS A 112 15.52 0.33 -6.09
CA CYS A 112 14.63 0.43 -7.25
C CYS A 112 14.35 1.87 -7.65
N VAL A 113 13.96 2.68 -6.66
CA VAL A 113 13.46 4.03 -6.88
C VAL A 113 14.61 5.02 -6.89
N GLN A 114 15.78 4.77 -6.31
CA GLN A 114 16.91 5.72 -6.23
C GLN A 114 16.56 7.05 -5.52
N GLY A 115 15.57 7.02 -4.61
CA GLY A 115 15.05 8.17 -3.88
C GLY A 115 14.11 7.73 -2.76
N GLY A 116 13.55 8.70 -2.03
CA GLY A 116 12.56 8.46 -0.99
C GLY A 116 11.11 8.51 -1.45
N ASP A 117 10.93 8.84 -2.73
CA ASP A 117 9.68 9.01 -3.43
C ASP A 117 9.98 8.88 -4.93
N GLU A 118 8.96 8.62 -5.74
CA GLU A 118 9.08 8.36 -7.18
C GLU A 118 9.59 9.58 -7.97
N PHE A 119 9.45 10.78 -7.42
CA PHE A 119 9.85 12.04 -8.05
C PHE A 119 11.21 12.55 -7.58
N ARG A 120 11.80 11.93 -6.55
CA ARG A 120 13.08 12.34 -5.95
C ARG A 120 13.01 13.75 -5.39
N ALA A 121 11.83 14.12 -4.88
CA ALA A 121 11.59 15.48 -4.42
C ALA A 121 12.15 15.73 -3.01
N ASN A 122 12.38 14.69 -2.22
CA ASN A 122 12.89 14.83 -0.85
C ASN A 122 14.41 15.05 -0.79
N GLU A 123 14.84 16.31 -0.82
CA GLU A 123 16.25 16.70 -0.75
C GLU A 123 16.98 16.22 0.52
N GLU A 124 16.31 16.24 1.68
CA GLU A 124 16.89 15.78 2.95
C GLU A 124 17.27 14.29 2.87
N LEU A 125 16.35 13.48 2.35
CA LEU A 125 16.54 12.05 2.20
C LEU A 125 17.65 11.75 1.18
N LEU A 126 17.67 12.47 0.06
CA LEU A 126 18.73 12.34 -0.95
C LEU A 126 20.10 12.67 -0.36
N ALA A 127 20.23 13.79 0.36
CA ALA A 127 21.49 14.15 1.02
C ALA A 127 21.96 13.09 2.02
N ARG A 128 21.02 12.46 2.72
CA ARG A 128 21.31 11.49 3.78
C ARG A 128 21.65 10.09 3.27
N PHE A 129 20.96 9.60 2.24
CA PHE A 129 21.06 8.21 1.80
C PHE A 129 21.60 8.05 0.38
N PHE A 130 21.71 9.14 -0.38
CA PHE A 130 22.24 9.14 -1.75
C PHE A 130 23.41 10.15 -1.90
N PRO A 131 24.47 10.06 -1.09
CA PRO A 131 25.61 10.95 -1.23
C PRO A 131 26.19 10.84 -2.64
N ASN A 132 26.35 11.99 -3.32
CA ASN A 132 26.77 12.07 -4.72
C ASN A 132 25.83 11.31 -5.70
N GLY A 133 24.56 11.14 -5.35
CA GLY A 133 23.56 10.44 -6.16
C GLY A 133 23.67 8.92 -6.14
N VAL A 134 24.47 8.34 -5.22
CA VAL A 134 24.67 6.89 -5.11
C VAL A 134 24.14 6.41 -3.77
N LEU A 135 23.35 5.32 -3.80
CA LEU A 135 22.77 4.72 -2.61
C LEU A 135 23.85 4.28 -1.59
N GLY A 136 23.79 4.88 -0.41
CA GLY A 136 24.61 4.51 0.75
C GLY A 136 23.95 3.42 1.61
N LEU A 137 23.96 2.16 1.14
CA LEU A 137 23.38 1.01 1.88
C LEU A 137 23.76 0.94 3.38
N PRO A 138 25.02 1.19 3.79
CA PRO A 138 25.36 1.19 5.22
C PRO A 138 24.62 2.26 6.04
N ALA A 139 24.31 3.41 5.44
CA ALA A 139 23.55 4.46 6.12
C ALA A 139 22.08 4.06 6.29
N VAL A 140 21.50 3.39 5.28
CA VAL A 140 20.13 2.84 5.34
C VAL A 140 20.03 1.80 6.46
N ARG A 141 20.94 0.81 6.48
CA ARG A 141 20.96 -0.24 7.52
C ARG A 141 21.14 0.29 8.95
N ARG A 142 21.84 1.41 9.13
CA ARG A 142 21.96 2.06 10.45
C ARG A 142 20.69 2.80 10.86
N ALA A 143 19.96 3.37 9.90
CA ALA A 143 18.74 4.14 10.16
C ALA A 143 17.52 3.25 10.40
N ALA A 144 17.55 2.03 9.86
CA ALA A 144 16.47 1.06 9.94
C ALA A 144 16.95 -0.17 10.75
N PRO A 145 16.57 -0.32 12.03
CA PRO A 145 16.92 -1.50 12.79
C PRO A 145 16.38 -2.75 12.10
N GLU A 146 17.25 -3.72 11.83
CA GLU A 146 16.89 -4.96 11.13
C GLU A 146 15.91 -5.79 11.97
N GLY A 147 14.82 -6.23 11.35
CA GLY A 147 13.94 -7.23 11.95
C GLY A 147 14.34 -8.65 11.52
N THR A 148 14.24 -9.62 12.43
CA THR A 148 14.49 -11.02 12.10
C THR A 148 13.33 -11.57 11.26
N ALA A 149 13.62 -12.19 10.11
CA ALA A 149 12.67 -12.80 9.17
C ALA A 149 11.88 -14.02 9.72
N THR A 150 11.74 -14.15 11.04
CA THR A 150 11.13 -15.30 11.72
C THR A 150 9.60 -15.25 11.77
N SER A 151 8.93 -14.29 11.12
CA SER A 151 7.47 -14.28 10.98
C SER A 151 6.99 -15.29 9.92
N ARG A 152 7.33 -16.58 10.09
CA ARG A 152 6.60 -17.68 9.46
C ARG A 152 5.35 -17.96 10.29
N GLY A 153 4.32 -17.13 10.12
CA GLY A 153 3.07 -17.32 10.84
C GLY A 153 2.20 -16.08 10.74
N TRP A 154 1.45 -16.01 9.64
CA TRP A 154 0.15 -15.36 9.62
C TRP A 154 -0.89 -16.45 9.89
#